data_AF-A0A5J5L4V0-F1
#
_entry.id   AF-A0A5J5L4V0-F1
#
_cell.length_a   1.000
_cell.length_b   1.000
_cell.length_c   1.000
_cell.angle_alpha   90.00
_cell.angle_beta   90.00
_cell.angle_gamma   90.00
#
_symmetry.space_group_name_H-M   'P 1'
#
loop_
_entity.id
_entity.type
_entity.pdbx_description
1 polymer ?
#
loop_
_entity_poly.entity_id
_entity_poly.type
_entity_poly.pdbx_seq_one_letter_code
_entity_poly.pdbx_strand_id
1 'polypeptide(L)'
;MDEDSRIVALEEVPDDGTFLFTVRDGFDTKEAIIVELSDAVVAFENYCPHWTDVRLDKGSGATVRNGELVCEKHGATFESDSGLCNYGPCEGAVLEEVSITTEDGVVYLTDERYEFENQGPSGDHDLSSRGRIGFSGN
;
A
#
# COMPACT_ATOMS: atom_id res chain seq x y z
N MET A 1 0.76 21.48 7.69
CA MET A 1 0.33 20.82 6.43
C MET A 1 -1.20 20.84 6.31
N ASP A 2 -1.77 20.66 5.12
CA ASP A 2 -3.22 20.64 4.87
C ASP A 2 -3.90 19.39 5.48
N GLU A 3 -5.13 19.53 5.99
CA GLU A 3 -5.87 18.39 6.55
C GLU A 3 -6.22 17.34 5.48
N ASP A 4 -6.41 17.77 4.23
CA ASP A 4 -6.75 16.90 3.11
C ASP A 4 -5.60 15.98 2.69
N SER A 5 -4.35 16.26 3.09
CA SER A 5 -3.20 15.40 2.81
C SER A 5 -2.78 14.54 4.00
N ARG A 6 -3.49 14.62 5.12
CA ARG A 6 -3.20 13.83 6.32
C ARG A 6 -3.56 12.36 6.09
N ILE A 7 -2.56 11.47 6.16
CA ILE A 7 -2.74 10.03 5.95
C ILE A 7 -3.08 9.35 7.28
N VAL A 8 -2.16 9.35 8.24
CA VAL A 8 -2.23 8.55 9.47
C VAL A 8 -1.30 9.13 10.55
N ALA A 9 -1.56 8.84 11.83
CA ALA A 9 -0.57 9.10 12.87
C ALA A 9 0.62 8.14 12.74
N LEU A 10 1.85 8.61 13.01
CA LEU A 10 3.05 7.78 12.93
C LEU A 10 2.95 6.54 13.83
N GLU A 11 2.37 6.69 15.02
CA GLU A 11 2.17 5.60 15.99
C GLU A 11 1.17 4.52 15.55
N GLU A 12 0.40 4.77 14.50
CA GLU A 12 -0.54 3.79 13.92
C GLU A 12 0.07 3.03 12.74
N VAL A 13 1.28 3.40 12.29
CA VAL A 13 2.05 2.62 11.31
C VAL A 13 2.63 1.40 12.04
N PRO A 14 2.46 0.17 11.52
CA PRO A 14 2.93 -1.04 12.19
C PRO A 14 4.44 -1.25 12.01
N ASP A 15 5.16 -1.60 13.09
CA ASP A 15 6.61 -1.88 13.07
C ASP A 15 7.01 -3.15 12.28
N ASP A 16 6.09 -4.10 12.10
CA ASP A 16 6.32 -5.40 11.44
C ASP A 16 5.32 -5.63 10.30
N GLY A 17 5.15 -4.63 9.44
CA GLY A 17 4.22 -4.72 8.32
C GLY A 17 4.14 -3.43 7.52
N THR A 18 2.95 -3.16 6.99
CA THR A 18 2.67 -1.96 6.20
C THR A 18 1.35 -1.35 6.57
N PHE A 19 1.25 -0.03 6.41
CA PHE A 19 -0.01 0.69 6.46
C PHE A 19 -0.51 0.97 5.05
N LEU A 20 -1.63 0.35 4.67
CA LEU A 20 -2.26 0.52 3.36
C LEU A 20 -3.12 1.79 3.32
N PHE A 21 -2.99 2.57 2.26
CA PHE A 21 -3.84 3.72 1.96
C PHE A 21 -4.11 3.84 0.46
N THR A 22 -5.11 4.64 0.11
CA THR A 22 -5.54 4.89 -1.27
C THR A 22 -5.31 6.34 -1.62
N VAL A 23 -4.76 6.54 -2.82
CA VAL A 23 -4.56 7.85 -3.45
C VAL A 23 -5.31 7.92 -4.77
N ARG A 24 -5.64 9.13 -5.18
CA ARG A 24 -6.25 9.43 -6.48
C ARG A 24 -5.20 10.00 -7.44
N ASP A 25 -5.21 9.49 -8.66
CA ASP A 25 -4.44 9.96 -9.81
C ASP A 25 -5.43 10.44 -10.89
N GLY A 26 -5.80 11.73 -10.85
CA GLY A 26 -6.84 12.28 -11.72
C GLY A 26 -8.22 11.66 -11.47
N PHE A 27 -8.65 10.75 -12.35
CA PHE A 27 -9.94 10.03 -12.23
C PHE A 27 -9.78 8.59 -11.74
N ASP A 28 -8.55 8.10 -11.64
CA ASP A 28 -8.22 6.73 -11.24
C ASP A 28 -7.78 6.71 -9.77
N THR A 29 -7.90 5.54 -9.14
CA THR A 29 -7.41 5.32 -7.77
C THR A 29 -6.30 4.28 -7.78
N LYS A 30 -5.32 4.50 -6.90
CA LYS A 30 -4.18 3.61 -6.68
C LYS A 30 -4.03 3.34 -5.20
N GLU A 31 -3.51 2.16 -4.89
CA GLU A 31 -3.12 1.81 -3.53
C GLU A 31 -1.63 2.06 -3.32
N ALA A 32 -1.30 2.52 -2.12
CA ALA A 32 0.06 2.75 -1.65
C ALA A 32 0.22 2.23 -0.23
N ILE A 33 1.45 1.89 0.15
CA ILE A 33 1.81 1.35 1.46
C ILE A 33 2.86 2.22 2.12
N ILE A 34 2.72 2.44 3.42
CA ILE A 34 3.77 3.01 4.27
C ILE A 34 4.51 1.87 4.95
N VAL A 35 5.84 1.95 4.96
CA VAL A 35 6.75 1.05 5.66
C VAL A 35 7.46 1.83 6.75
N GLU A 36 7.48 1.29 7.97
CA GLU A 36 8.28 1.84 9.06
C GLU A 36 9.75 1.43 8.92
N LEU A 37 10.63 2.40 9.09
CA LEU A 37 12.08 2.23 9.19
C LEU A 37 12.51 2.60 10.62
N SER A 38 13.77 2.36 10.96
CA SER A 38 14.27 2.56 12.33
C SER A 38 14.06 3.96 12.91
N ASP A 39 14.04 5.00 12.07
CA ASP A 39 13.91 6.40 12.50
C ASP A 39 13.02 7.24 11.55
N ALA A 40 12.32 6.59 10.62
CA ALA A 40 11.57 7.26 9.56
C ALA A 40 10.48 6.35 8.98
N VAL A 41 9.69 6.90 8.06
CA VAL A 41 8.77 6.13 7.22
C VAL A 41 9.04 6.42 5.75
N VAL A 42 8.78 5.44 4.91
CA VAL A 42 8.78 5.59 3.45
C VAL A 42 7.47 5.04 2.88
N ALA A 43 7.08 5.49 1.70
CA ALA A 43 5.88 4.99 1.04
C ALA A 43 6.15 4.58 -0.40
N PHE A 44 5.47 3.53 -0.84
CA PHE A 44 5.56 2.99 -2.19
C PHE A 44 4.16 2.70 -2.74
N GLU A 45 4.00 2.74 -4.06
CA GLU A 45 2.83 2.14 -4.69
C GLU A 45 2.76 0.65 -4.34
N ASN A 46 1.54 0.17 -4.06
CA ASN A 46 1.30 -1.17 -3.54
C ASN A 46 1.31 -2.26 -4.64
N TYR A 47 2.08 -2.08 -5.72
CA TYR A 47 2.04 -2.98 -6.89
C TYR A 47 3.42 -3.52 -7.24
N CYS A 48 3.51 -4.84 -7.41
CA CYS A 48 4.75 -5.50 -7.79
C CYS A 48 5.15 -5.09 -9.23
N PRO A 49 6.37 -4.57 -9.48
CA PRO A 49 6.81 -4.16 -10.82
C PRO A 49 6.87 -5.31 -11.82
N HIS A 50 6.90 -6.56 -11.33
CA HIS A 50 6.76 -7.73 -12.18
C HIS A 50 5.39 -7.74 -12.88
N TRP A 51 4.28 -7.76 -12.10
CA TRP A 51 2.90 -7.73 -12.57
C TRP A 51 2.14 -6.67 -11.79
N THR A 52 1.75 -5.59 -12.46
CA THR A 52 1.16 -4.39 -11.83
C THR A 52 -0.25 -4.62 -11.28
N ASP A 53 -0.88 -5.75 -11.59
CA ASP A 53 -2.14 -6.22 -10.98
C ASP A 53 -1.93 -6.99 -9.67
N VAL A 54 -0.67 -7.27 -9.27
CA VAL A 54 -0.33 -7.96 -8.04
C VAL A 54 0.01 -6.97 -6.94
N ARG A 55 -0.79 -7.00 -5.87
CA ARG A 55 -0.59 -6.20 -4.68
C ARG A 55 0.38 -6.83 -3.67
N LEU A 56 1.17 -6.01 -3.00
CA LEU A 56 2.06 -6.46 -1.92
C LEU A 56 1.29 -6.61 -0.60
N ASP A 57 0.48 -5.62 -0.26
CA ASP A 57 -0.48 -5.63 0.84
C ASP A 57 -1.91 -5.77 0.29
N LYS A 58 -2.73 -6.64 0.87
CA LYS A 58 -4.14 -6.81 0.48
C LYS A 58 -5.12 -6.26 1.53
N GLY A 59 -4.64 -5.44 2.45
CA GLY A 59 -5.37 -4.86 3.57
C GLY A 59 -5.09 -5.53 4.93
N SER A 60 -4.05 -6.36 5.02
CA SER A 60 -3.67 -7.06 6.26
C SER A 60 -2.21 -6.83 6.66
N GLY A 61 -1.52 -5.91 6.00
CA GLY A 61 -0.07 -5.77 6.04
C GLY A 61 0.59 -6.65 4.96
N ALA A 62 1.60 -6.10 4.30
CA ALA A 62 2.47 -6.85 3.41
C ALA A 62 3.29 -7.86 4.23
N THR A 63 3.63 -8.98 3.61
CA THR A 63 4.55 -9.93 4.23
C THR A 63 5.95 -9.33 4.28
N VAL A 64 6.53 -9.24 5.48
CA VAL A 64 7.92 -8.85 5.69
C VAL A 64 8.74 -10.09 6.06
N ARG A 65 9.91 -10.26 5.44
CA ARG A 65 10.84 -11.35 5.77
C ARG A 65 12.27 -10.84 5.75
N ASN A 66 12.99 -11.03 6.84
CA ASN A 66 14.36 -10.50 7.02
C ASN A 66 14.44 -8.97 6.82
N GLY A 67 13.36 -8.24 7.14
CA GLY A 67 13.30 -6.78 6.93
C GLY A 67 13.01 -6.37 5.48
N GLU A 68 12.58 -7.28 4.62
CA GLU A 68 12.25 -7.03 3.21
C GLU A 68 10.78 -7.30 2.93
N LEU A 69 10.16 -6.48 2.07
CA LEU A 69 8.80 -6.73 1.58
C LEU A 69 8.81 -7.92 0.63
N VAL A 70 7.79 -8.78 0.73
CA VAL A 70 7.68 -9.99 -0.09
C VAL A 70 6.44 -9.94 -0.96
N CYS A 71 6.62 -10.03 -2.28
CA CYS A 71 5.54 -10.32 -3.20
C CYS A 71 5.12 -11.80 -3.07
N GLU A 72 3.97 -12.05 -2.46
CA GLU A 72 3.46 -13.39 -2.19
C GLU A 72 3.11 -14.21 -3.44
N LYS A 73 3.07 -13.58 -4.63
CA LYS A 73 2.71 -14.27 -5.87
C LYS A 73 3.83 -15.16 -6.40
N HIS A 74 5.03 -14.62 -6.53
CA HIS A 74 6.19 -15.30 -7.12
C HIS A 74 7.46 -15.19 -6.25
N GLY A 75 7.36 -14.58 -5.06
CA GLY A 75 8.44 -14.54 -4.08
C GLY A 75 9.53 -13.49 -4.35
N ALA A 76 9.22 -12.44 -5.12
CA ALA A 76 10.15 -11.31 -5.23
C ALA A 76 10.30 -10.61 -3.88
N THR A 77 11.51 -10.18 -3.53
CA THR A 77 11.79 -9.43 -2.29
C THR A 77 12.29 -8.03 -2.60
N PHE A 78 11.86 -7.06 -1.81
CA PHE A 78 12.18 -5.65 -1.98
C PHE A 78 12.77 -5.09 -0.69
N GLU A 79 13.86 -4.34 -0.81
CA GLU A 79 14.44 -3.59 0.31
C GLU A 79 13.41 -2.58 0.83
N SER A 80 13.21 -2.54 2.15
CA SER A 80 12.18 -1.71 2.78
C SER A 80 12.47 -0.22 2.69
N ASP A 81 13.73 0.19 2.63
CA ASP A 81 14.13 1.60 2.56
C ASP A 81 14.17 2.15 1.14
N SER A 82 14.58 1.33 0.17
CA SER A 82 14.83 1.77 -1.22
C SER A 82 13.76 1.30 -2.22
N GLY A 83 12.97 0.28 -1.87
CA GLY A 83 12.06 -0.39 -2.78
C GLY A 83 12.76 -1.23 -3.86
N LEU A 84 14.09 -1.40 -3.81
CA LEU A 84 14.83 -2.18 -4.80
C LEU A 84 14.50 -3.68 -4.67
N CYS A 85 14.09 -4.28 -5.79
CA CYS A 85 13.96 -5.72 -5.90
C CYS A 85 15.35 -6.37 -6.02
N ASN A 86 15.79 -7.07 -4.99
CA ASN A 86 17.11 -7.71 -4.96
C ASN A 86 17.07 -9.22 -5.19
N TYR A 87 15.86 -9.79 -5.32
CA TYR A 87 15.66 -11.21 -5.64
C TYR A 87 14.30 -11.43 -6.31
N GLY A 88 14.28 -12.36 -7.27
CA GLY A 88 13.07 -12.85 -7.91
C GLY A 88 12.92 -12.41 -9.38
N PRO A 89 11.73 -12.59 -9.99
CA PRO A 89 11.54 -12.40 -11.43
C PRO A 89 11.70 -10.95 -11.92
N CYS A 90 11.61 -9.96 -11.04
CA CYS A 90 11.83 -8.55 -11.35
C CYS A 90 13.07 -7.97 -10.65
N GLU A 91 14.09 -8.78 -10.39
CA GLU A 91 15.36 -8.33 -9.81
C GLU A 91 15.94 -7.14 -10.60
N GLY A 92 16.34 -6.09 -9.88
CA GLY A 92 16.83 -4.81 -10.44
C GLY A 92 15.74 -3.76 -10.71
N ALA A 93 14.46 -4.11 -10.63
CA ALA A 93 13.36 -3.12 -10.63
C ALA A 93 13.22 -2.47 -9.25
N VAL A 94 12.54 -1.31 -9.20
CA VAL A 94 12.29 -0.57 -7.95
C VAL A 94 10.78 -0.34 -7.82
N LEU A 95 10.25 -0.40 -6.60
CA LEU A 95 8.89 0.07 -6.32
C LEU A 95 8.76 1.56 -6.62
N GLU A 96 7.61 1.98 -7.13
CA GLU A 96 7.35 3.38 -7.38
C GLU A 96 7.16 4.09 -6.04
N GLU A 97 8.06 5.01 -5.69
CA GLU A 97 8.01 5.76 -4.42
C GLU A 97 6.84 6.75 -4.43
N VAL A 98 6.18 6.93 -3.29
CA VAL A 98 5.15 7.94 -3.05
C VAL A 98 5.68 8.93 -2.02
N SER A 99 5.82 10.19 -2.42
CA SER A 99 6.41 11.22 -1.56
C SER A 99 5.51 11.51 -0.35
N ILE A 100 6.05 11.28 0.85
CA ILE A 100 5.40 11.57 2.13
C ILE A 100 6.34 12.36 3.04
N THR A 101 5.79 12.99 4.06
CA THR A 101 6.58 13.57 5.15
C THR A 101 5.91 13.34 6.50
N THR A 102 6.69 13.46 7.56
CA THR A 102 6.19 13.39 8.94
C THR A 102 6.33 14.75 9.61
N GLU A 103 5.24 15.30 10.12
CA GLU A 103 5.19 16.55 10.88
C GLU A 103 4.34 16.35 12.13
N ASP A 104 4.87 16.72 13.30
CA ASP A 104 4.21 16.58 14.62
C ASP A 104 3.65 15.17 14.91
N GLY A 105 4.36 14.12 14.47
CA GLY A 105 3.96 12.72 14.67
C GLY A 105 2.84 12.25 13.75
N VAL A 106 2.55 12.98 12.68
CA VAL A 106 1.54 12.65 11.68
C VAL A 106 2.19 12.56 10.31
N VAL A 107 1.80 11.54 9.54
CA VAL A 107 2.26 11.31 8.18
C VAL A 107 1.32 12.00 7.19
N TYR A 108 1.89 12.75 6.26
CA TYR A 108 1.18 13.51 5.22
C TYR A 108 1.67 13.13 3.83
N LEU A 109 0.75 13.08 2.87
CA LEU A 109 1.06 12.99 1.45
C LEU A 109 1.64 14.32 0.96
N THR A 110 2.77 14.27 0.28
CA THR A 110 3.40 15.45 -0.35
C THR A 110 3.66 15.25 -1.84
N ASP A 111 3.29 14.11 -2.38
CA ASP A 111 3.46 13.80 -3.79
C ASP A 111 2.46 14.56 -4.65
N GLU A 112 2.96 15.46 -5.50
CA GLU A 112 2.12 16.31 -6.35
C GLU A 112 1.39 15.53 -7.46
N ARG A 113 1.75 14.25 -7.69
CA ARG A 113 1.03 13.36 -8.61
C ARG A 113 -0.32 12.92 -8.04
N TYR A 114 -0.49 12.99 -6.72
CA TYR A 114 -1.56 12.28 -6.02
C TYR A 114 -2.35 13.18 -5.07
N GLU A 115 -3.64 12.86 -4.94
CA GLU A 115 -4.51 13.39 -3.89
C GLU A 115 -4.81 12.25 -2.91
N PHE A 116 -4.75 12.51 -1.60
CA PHE A 116 -5.12 11.49 -0.61
C PHE A 116 -6.64 11.23 -0.68
N GLU A 117 -7.04 9.95 -0.72
CA GLU A 117 -8.45 9.57 -0.80
C GLU A 117 -8.96 8.95 0.49
N ASN A 118 -8.38 7.83 0.94
CA ASN A 118 -8.78 7.16 2.17
C ASN A 118 -7.66 6.26 2.72
N GLN A 119 -7.77 5.91 4.01
CA GLN A 119 -7.00 4.82 4.59
C GLN A 119 -7.59 3.46 4.15
N GLY A 120 -6.74 2.45 3.95
CA GLY A 120 -7.12 1.13 3.49
C GLY A 120 -7.18 0.97 1.96
N PRO A 121 -7.72 -0.17 1.48
CA PRO A 121 -7.73 -0.54 0.07
C PRO A 121 -8.65 0.37 -0.76
N SER A 122 -8.40 0.41 -2.07
CA SER A 122 -9.25 1.15 -3.00
C SER A 122 -10.56 0.37 -3.21
N GLY A 123 -11.68 1.09 -3.24
CA GLY A 123 -13.00 0.50 -3.27
C GLY A 123 -13.36 -0.15 -4.62
N ASP A 124 -13.03 -1.44 -4.79
CA ASP A 124 -13.83 -2.43 -5.55
C ASP A 124 -13.43 -3.85 -5.11
N HIS A 125 -13.81 -4.20 -3.87
CA HIS A 125 -13.90 -5.60 -3.48
C HIS A 125 -15.34 -6.06 -3.72
N ASP A 126 -15.61 -6.45 -4.96
CA ASP A 126 -16.70 -7.32 -5.42
C ASP A 126 -17.73 -7.67 -4.31
N LEU A 127 -18.82 -6.89 -4.27
CA LEU A 127 -20.03 -7.23 -3.52
C LEU A 127 -20.75 -8.42 -4.18
N SER A 128 -20.12 -9.60 -4.26
CA SER A 128 -20.83 -10.85 -4.56
C SER A 128 -20.77 -11.87 -3.42
N SER A 129 -21.03 -11.40 -2.19
CA SER A 129 -21.78 -12.24 -1.24
C SER A 129 -23.28 -12.16 -1.52
N ARG A 130 -23.66 -12.91 -2.57
CA ARG A 130 -24.87 -13.74 -2.74
C ARG A 130 -26.20 -13.20 -2.21
N GLY A 131 -27.08 -12.97 -3.18
CA GLY A 131 -28.48 -12.63 -3.02
C GLY A 131 -29.31 -13.58 -2.16
N ARG A 132 -30.32 -12.99 -1.53
CA ARG A 132 -31.41 -13.66 -0.85
C ARG A 132 -32.32 -14.28 -1.92
N ILE A 133 -32.00 -15.49 -2.35
CA ILE A 133 -32.88 -16.29 -3.21
C ILE A 133 -34.09 -16.71 -2.34
N GLY A 134 -35.19 -15.98 -2.48
CA GLY A 134 -36.50 -16.38 -1.96
C GLY A 134 -37.16 -17.40 -2.90
N PHE A 135 -36.81 -18.69 -2.77
CA PHE A 135 -37.70 -19.76 -3.23
C PHE A 135 -38.58 -20.18 -2.05
N SER A 136 -39.80 -19.63 -1.99
CA SER A 136 -40.90 -20.25 -1.25
C SER A 136 -41.89 -20.80 -2.26
N GLY A 137 -41.60 -22.01 -2.74
CA GLY A 137 -42.59 -22.89 -3.34
C GLY A 137 -42.99 -23.93 -2.32
N ASN A 138 -44.19 -23.77 -1.75
CA ASN A 138 -45.27 -24.75 -1.65
C ASN A 138 -46.31 -24.30 -0.61
#